data_AF-A0A963MI60-F1
#
_entry.id   AF-A0A963MI60-F1
#
_cell.length_a   1.000
_cell.length_b   1.000
_cell.length_c   1.000
_cell.angle_alpha   90.00
_cell.angle_beta   90.00
_cell.angle_gamma   90.00
#
_symmetry.space_group_name_H-M   'P 1'
#
loop_
_entity.id
_entity.type
_entity.pdbx_description
1 polymer ?
#
loop_
_entity_poly.entity_id
_entity_poly.type
_entity_poly.pdbx_seq_one_letter_code
_entity_poly.pdbx_strand_id
1 'polypeptide(L)'
;MEQAQPTLPVPADDPSAPPLPSRPTLLPLYLALAYVVLIGYASLYPFANWRDLGIAPLEFLYAAWPRYWTGFDLAVNVVAYVPLGFLLALTLRRRLGRWSAALAALLLGSLLSAALECLQNWLPARVPSNLDLACNAAGTAIGAVIAVWSGQAILRRMARLQQQLLAPIPHAEPGLVLLGMWLLTQLSPETLLFGVGDLRQVLGLTPALPYAAPAFVMLETGVIVCNTVVIGLFARTLLTDRTYPHLILIAFFVLALAIRTLAAAVLVAPQEALVWLTPGARLGLWIGAVLLSLLLLLPAAIRIALAGVALMAGTALVNLTPPNPYSEAALATWRQGHFLNFNGLTRWIASLWPFLALPYLTALGRRL
;
A
#
# COMPACT_ATOMS: atom_id res chain seq x y z
N MET A 1 -55.38 11.66 -38.56
CA MET A 1 -54.74 10.43 -39.08
C MET A 1 -53.25 10.70 -39.13
N GLU A 2 -52.53 10.29 -38.10
CA GLU A 2 -51.07 10.46 -38.00
C GLU A 2 -50.44 9.08 -38.21
N GLN A 3 -49.60 8.96 -39.23
CA GLN A 3 -49.04 7.70 -39.73
C GLN A 3 -47.92 7.20 -38.80
N ALA A 4 -48.05 5.95 -38.35
CA ALA A 4 -47.04 5.26 -37.55
C ALA A 4 -45.83 4.87 -38.44
N GLN A 5 -44.62 5.24 -38.01
CA GLN A 5 -43.36 4.76 -38.58
C GLN A 5 -43.11 3.28 -38.22
N PRO A 6 -42.59 2.45 -39.14
CA PRO A 6 -42.23 1.07 -38.83
C PRO A 6 -40.91 1.01 -38.06
N THR A 7 -40.93 0.33 -36.93
CA THR A 7 -39.76 0.00 -36.12
C THR A 7 -38.85 -0.97 -36.88
N LEU A 8 -37.59 -0.57 -37.11
CA LEU A 8 -36.56 -1.46 -37.65
C LEU A 8 -36.24 -2.57 -36.63
N PRO A 9 -36.09 -3.84 -37.07
CA PRO A 9 -35.71 -4.92 -36.18
C PRO A 9 -34.27 -4.73 -35.69
N VAL A 10 -34.08 -4.85 -34.38
CA VAL A 10 -32.76 -4.98 -33.74
C VAL A 10 -32.11 -6.25 -34.30
N PRO A 11 -30.90 -6.20 -34.88
CA PRO A 11 -30.26 -7.39 -35.41
C PRO A 11 -29.96 -8.35 -34.27
N ALA A 12 -30.42 -9.59 -34.40
CA ALA A 12 -30.08 -10.68 -33.50
C ALA A 12 -28.55 -10.87 -33.48
N ASP A 13 -27.98 -11.02 -32.27
CA ASP A 13 -26.57 -11.38 -32.07
C ASP A 13 -26.24 -12.64 -32.90
N ASP A 14 -25.43 -12.47 -33.93
CA ASP A 14 -24.95 -13.56 -34.78
C ASP A 14 -23.93 -14.41 -33.98
N PRO A 15 -24.25 -15.66 -33.62
CA PRO A 15 -23.36 -16.52 -32.85
C PRO A 15 -22.12 -16.98 -33.64
N SER A 16 -22.01 -16.63 -34.92
CA SER A 16 -20.86 -16.94 -35.78
C SER A 16 -19.84 -15.80 -35.93
N ALA A 17 -20.11 -14.63 -35.34
CA ALA A 17 -19.18 -13.51 -35.37
C ALA A 17 -17.88 -13.84 -34.60
N PRO A 18 -16.69 -13.67 -35.20
CA PRO A 18 -15.44 -13.91 -34.49
C PRO A 18 -15.38 -13.00 -33.25
N PRO A 19 -14.92 -13.51 -32.09
CA PRO A 19 -14.85 -12.70 -30.89
C PRO A 19 -14.04 -11.44 -31.17
N LEU A 20 -14.66 -10.28 -30.93
CA LEU A 20 -14.00 -8.99 -31.11
C LEU A 20 -12.64 -9.02 -30.39
N PRO A 21 -11.55 -8.57 -31.04
CA PRO A 21 -10.23 -8.61 -30.43
C PRO A 21 -10.27 -7.88 -29.09
N SER A 22 -10.09 -8.65 -28.01
CA SER A 22 -10.06 -8.12 -26.65
C SER A 22 -9.03 -7.00 -26.57
N ARG A 23 -9.50 -5.78 -26.26
CA ARG A 23 -8.66 -4.58 -26.16
C ARG A 23 -7.47 -4.85 -25.24
N PRO A 24 -6.25 -4.36 -25.56
CA PRO A 24 -5.13 -4.47 -24.65
C PRO A 24 -5.45 -3.85 -23.29
N THR A 25 -5.32 -4.65 -22.24
CA THR A 25 -5.33 -4.12 -20.87
C THR A 25 -4.06 -3.30 -20.68
N LEU A 26 -4.20 -1.98 -20.54
CA LEU A 26 -3.10 -1.07 -20.20
C LEU A 26 -2.68 -1.15 -18.71
N LEU A 27 -3.33 -2.03 -17.95
CA LEU A 27 -3.10 -2.19 -16.52
C LEU A 27 -1.62 -2.44 -16.16
N PRO A 28 -0.86 -3.35 -16.81
CA PRO A 28 0.56 -3.55 -16.47
C PRO A 28 1.39 -2.28 -16.68
N LEU A 29 1.06 -1.46 -17.68
CA LEU A 29 1.73 -0.19 -17.95
C LEU A 29 1.43 0.82 -16.84
N TYR A 30 0.16 1.00 -16.47
CA TYR A 30 -0.21 1.94 -15.41
C TYR A 30 0.40 1.53 -14.07
N LEU A 31 0.42 0.23 -13.75
CA LEU A 31 1.08 -0.29 -12.57
C LEU A 31 2.60 -0.10 -12.65
N ALA A 32 3.24 -0.35 -13.79
CA ALA A 32 4.67 -0.10 -13.96
C ALA A 32 5.01 1.37 -13.74
N LEU A 33 4.26 2.30 -14.33
CA LEU A 33 4.45 3.73 -14.16
C LEU A 33 4.26 4.17 -12.71
N ALA A 34 3.18 3.72 -12.06
CA ALA A 34 2.95 3.99 -10.64
C ALA A 34 4.10 3.45 -9.77
N TYR A 35 4.65 2.28 -10.12
CA TYR A 35 5.75 1.66 -9.41
C TYR A 35 7.10 2.36 -9.65
N VAL A 36 7.34 2.89 -10.85
CA VAL A 36 8.49 3.76 -11.14
C VAL A 36 8.45 5.03 -10.29
N VAL A 37 7.27 5.66 -10.19
CA VAL A 37 7.07 6.84 -9.32
C VAL A 37 7.31 6.47 -7.85
N LEU A 38 6.82 5.31 -7.41
CA LEU A 38 7.04 4.80 -6.06
C LEU A 38 8.54 4.60 -5.75
N ILE A 39 9.27 3.93 -6.64
CA ILE A 39 10.72 3.71 -6.49
C ILE A 39 11.47 5.04 -6.51
N GLY A 40 11.12 5.96 -7.42
CA GLY A 40 11.72 7.29 -7.48
C GLY A 40 11.50 8.09 -6.19
N TYR A 41 10.27 8.09 -5.66
CA TYR A 41 9.96 8.71 -4.38
C TYR A 41 10.79 8.08 -3.25
N ALA A 42 10.76 6.74 -3.16
CA ALA A 42 11.49 6.02 -2.14
C ALA A 42 13.00 6.23 -2.26
N SER A 43 13.57 6.45 -3.43
CA SER A 43 15.03 6.62 -3.59
C SER A 43 15.51 8.04 -3.30
N LEU A 44 14.66 9.05 -3.53
CA LEU A 44 15.02 10.47 -3.46
C LEU A 44 14.48 11.19 -2.21
N TYR A 45 13.62 10.55 -1.42
CA TYR A 45 13.20 11.08 -0.13
C TYR A 45 14.43 11.32 0.79
N PRO A 46 14.49 12.42 1.59
CA PRO A 46 13.44 13.41 1.87
C PRO A 46 13.31 14.59 0.90
N PHE A 47 13.97 14.56 -0.28
CA PHE A 47 13.98 15.69 -1.23
C PHE A 47 14.48 17.02 -0.63
N ALA A 48 15.39 16.96 0.35
CA ALA A 48 15.88 18.13 1.07
C ALA A 48 17.40 18.20 1.08
N ASN A 49 17.93 19.41 1.27
CA ASN A 49 19.36 19.70 1.43
C ASN A 49 20.23 19.25 0.24
N TRP A 50 19.70 19.39 -0.98
CA TRP A 50 20.46 19.07 -2.19
C TRP A 50 21.71 19.94 -2.26
N ARG A 51 22.88 19.32 -2.39
CA ARG A 51 24.16 20.03 -2.50
C ARG A 51 25.14 19.26 -3.38
N ASP A 52 25.91 19.99 -4.15
CA ASP A 52 27.03 19.41 -4.89
C ASP A 52 28.19 19.13 -3.93
N LEU A 53 28.67 17.89 -3.95
CA LEU A 53 29.80 17.41 -3.15
C LEU A 53 31.10 17.36 -3.96
N GLY A 54 31.05 17.72 -5.26
CA GLY A 54 32.21 17.65 -6.17
C GLY A 54 32.59 16.24 -6.61
N ILE A 55 31.71 15.26 -6.36
CA ILE A 55 31.87 13.85 -6.72
C ILE A 55 31.27 13.62 -8.10
N ALA A 56 31.98 12.88 -8.96
CA ALA A 56 31.45 12.62 -10.30
C ALA A 56 30.23 11.68 -10.21
N PRO A 57 29.14 11.91 -10.97
CA PRO A 57 27.88 11.17 -10.79
C PRO A 57 28.00 9.64 -10.95
N LEU A 58 29.00 9.16 -11.70
CA LEU A 58 29.26 7.75 -11.97
C LEU A 58 30.39 7.15 -11.12
N GLU A 59 30.98 7.91 -10.20
CA GLU A 59 32.14 7.49 -9.42
C GLU A 59 31.84 6.26 -8.55
N PHE A 60 30.61 6.16 -8.05
CA PHE A 60 30.13 5.03 -7.25
C PHE A 60 30.25 3.66 -7.94
N LEU A 61 30.27 3.61 -9.29
CA LEU A 61 30.44 2.36 -10.04
C LEU A 61 31.79 1.70 -9.77
N TYR A 62 32.82 2.52 -9.54
CA TYR A 62 34.21 2.10 -9.35
C TYR A 62 34.62 2.09 -7.87
N ALA A 63 33.73 2.53 -6.98
CA ALA A 63 34.00 2.56 -5.55
C ALA A 63 34.13 1.14 -4.98
N ALA A 64 34.94 1.02 -3.92
CA ALA A 64 34.97 -0.20 -3.12
C ALA A 64 33.60 -0.48 -2.51
N TRP A 65 33.33 -1.75 -2.21
CA TRP A 65 32.06 -2.13 -1.60
C TRP A 65 31.80 -1.36 -0.30
N PRO A 66 30.53 -1.01 0.00
CA PRO A 66 30.17 -0.36 1.24
C PRO A 66 30.68 -1.16 2.44
N ARG A 67 31.26 -0.48 3.43
CA ARG A 67 31.80 -1.15 4.64
C ARG A 67 30.72 -1.66 5.58
N TYR A 68 29.55 -1.03 5.55
CA TYR A 68 28.40 -1.34 6.42
C TYR A 68 27.23 -1.75 5.53
N TRP A 69 26.99 -3.05 5.43
CA TRP A 69 25.83 -3.63 4.74
C TRP A 69 25.29 -4.80 5.56
N THR A 70 23.98 -5.01 5.50
CA THR A 70 23.35 -6.20 6.07
C THR A 70 22.73 -7.03 4.96
N GLY A 71 22.68 -8.36 5.10
CA GLY A 71 21.99 -9.21 4.12
C GLY A 71 20.51 -8.85 3.94
N PHE A 72 19.91 -8.22 4.96
CA PHE A 72 18.57 -7.66 4.89
C PHE A 72 18.48 -6.51 3.88
N ASP A 73 19.43 -5.57 3.88
CA ASP A 73 19.45 -4.43 2.94
C ASP A 73 19.50 -4.91 1.49
N LEU A 74 20.39 -5.89 1.21
CA LEU A 74 20.51 -6.50 -0.11
C LEU A 74 19.19 -7.18 -0.53
N ALA A 75 18.57 -7.94 0.38
CA ALA A 75 17.32 -8.62 0.12
C ALA A 75 16.18 -7.64 -0.18
N VAL A 76 16.09 -6.53 0.56
CA VAL A 76 15.08 -5.48 0.32
C VAL A 76 15.28 -4.83 -1.04
N ASN A 77 16.51 -4.49 -1.42
CA ASN A 77 16.80 -3.89 -2.73
C ASN A 77 16.41 -4.83 -3.89
N VAL A 78 16.74 -6.12 -3.78
CA VAL A 78 16.30 -7.15 -4.74
C VAL A 78 14.77 -7.22 -4.80
N VAL A 79 14.11 -7.44 -3.66
CA VAL A 79 12.65 -7.63 -3.59
C VAL A 79 11.90 -6.39 -4.09
N ALA A 80 12.40 -5.18 -3.80
CA ALA A 80 11.79 -3.93 -4.23
C ALA A 80 11.78 -3.76 -5.76
N TYR A 81 12.75 -4.32 -6.48
CA TYR A 81 12.80 -4.21 -7.95
C TYR A 81 12.13 -5.39 -8.69
N VAL A 82 11.79 -6.49 -8.00
CA VAL A 82 11.06 -7.62 -8.61
C VAL A 82 9.74 -7.19 -9.26
N PRO A 83 8.85 -6.42 -8.61
CA PRO A 83 7.60 -6.00 -9.24
C PRO A 83 7.82 -5.11 -10.46
N LEU A 84 8.85 -4.25 -10.43
CA LEU A 84 9.19 -3.39 -11.57
C LEU A 84 9.54 -4.24 -12.80
N GLY A 85 10.48 -5.17 -12.66
CA GLY A 85 10.89 -6.06 -13.75
C GLY A 85 9.74 -6.89 -14.30
N PHE A 86 8.87 -7.40 -13.41
CA PHE A 86 7.67 -8.15 -13.77
C PHE A 86 6.69 -7.32 -14.61
N LEU A 87 6.36 -6.12 -14.15
CA LEU A 87 5.39 -5.24 -14.80
C LEU A 87 5.90 -4.68 -16.12
N LEU A 88 7.18 -4.29 -16.19
CA LEU A 88 7.82 -3.83 -17.44
C LEU A 88 7.85 -4.95 -18.49
N ALA A 89 8.23 -6.17 -18.09
CA ALA A 89 8.28 -7.30 -19.01
C ALA A 89 6.89 -7.63 -19.56
N LEU A 90 5.85 -7.64 -18.72
CA LEU A 90 4.46 -7.84 -19.16
C LEU A 90 3.97 -6.74 -20.11
N THR A 91 4.33 -5.49 -19.82
CA THR A 91 3.98 -4.32 -20.64
C THR A 91 4.58 -4.40 -22.04
N LEU A 92 5.86 -4.75 -22.13
CA LEU A 92 6.59 -4.79 -23.40
C LEU A 92 6.38 -6.09 -24.19
N ARG A 93 5.90 -7.16 -23.54
CA ARG A 93 5.74 -8.49 -24.13
C ARG A 93 4.96 -8.51 -25.43
N ARG A 94 3.92 -7.67 -25.56
CA ARG A 94 3.09 -7.63 -26.79
C ARG A 94 3.84 -7.05 -27.99
N ARG A 95 4.78 -6.13 -27.77
CA ARG A 95 5.53 -5.46 -28.84
C ARG A 95 6.83 -6.18 -29.19
N LEU A 96 7.56 -6.66 -28.17
CA LEU A 96 8.93 -7.18 -28.34
C LEU A 96 9.00 -8.71 -28.28
N GLY A 97 7.93 -9.40 -27.89
CA GLY A 97 7.96 -10.84 -27.59
C GLY A 97 8.50 -11.13 -26.18
N ARG A 98 8.44 -12.40 -25.75
CA ARG A 98 8.65 -12.76 -24.34
C ARG A 98 10.06 -12.46 -23.81
N TRP A 99 11.09 -12.85 -24.55
CA TRP A 99 12.48 -12.79 -24.08
C TRP A 99 13.08 -11.38 -24.29
N SER A 100 12.82 -10.76 -25.44
CA SER A 100 13.25 -9.39 -25.70
C SER A 100 12.57 -8.39 -24.77
N ALA A 101 11.30 -8.61 -24.40
CA ALA A 101 10.65 -7.79 -23.37
C ALA A 101 11.28 -7.97 -21.98
N ALA A 102 11.71 -9.18 -21.63
CA ALA A 102 12.40 -9.42 -20.36
C ALA A 102 13.78 -8.73 -20.33
N LEU A 103 14.54 -8.80 -21.42
CA LEU A 103 15.80 -8.08 -21.56
C LEU A 103 15.58 -6.56 -21.50
N ALA A 104 14.59 -6.04 -22.23
CA ALA A 104 14.26 -4.62 -22.18
C ALA A 104 13.82 -4.17 -20.77
N ALA A 105 13.06 -5.00 -20.05
CA ALA A 105 12.69 -4.72 -18.67
C ALA A 105 13.90 -4.65 -17.74
N LEU A 106 14.84 -5.60 -17.87
CA LEU A 106 16.11 -5.58 -17.14
C LEU A 106 16.91 -4.30 -17.42
N LEU A 107 17.08 -3.94 -18.69
CA LEU A 107 17.81 -2.74 -19.09
C LEU A 107 17.14 -1.46 -18.55
N LEU A 108 15.82 -1.34 -18.68
CA LEU A 108 15.07 -0.17 -18.19
C LEU A 108 15.09 -0.06 -16.67
N GLY A 109 14.93 -1.16 -15.94
CA GLY A 109 15.00 -1.15 -14.47
C GLY A 109 16.41 -0.86 -13.95
N SER A 110 17.44 -1.40 -14.61
CA SER A 110 18.84 -1.10 -14.28
C SER A 110 19.20 0.35 -14.59
N LEU A 111 18.72 0.89 -15.72
CA LEU A 111 18.91 2.29 -16.08
C LEU A 111 18.21 3.22 -15.09
N LEU A 112 16.98 2.89 -14.66
CA LEU A 112 16.29 3.63 -13.61
C LEU A 112 17.09 3.62 -12.30
N SER A 113 17.57 2.45 -11.87
CA SER A 113 18.41 2.35 -10.67
C SER A 113 19.66 3.22 -10.82
N ALA A 114 20.41 3.08 -11.92
CA ALA A 114 21.63 3.87 -12.14
C ALA A 114 21.34 5.38 -12.14
N ALA A 115 20.23 5.83 -12.74
CA ALA A 115 19.84 7.23 -12.73
C ALA A 115 19.51 7.73 -11.31
N LEU A 116 18.86 6.90 -10.48
CA LEU A 116 18.56 7.24 -9.10
C LEU A 116 19.81 7.27 -8.22
N GLU A 117 20.71 6.29 -8.36
CA GLU A 117 22.03 6.28 -7.71
C GLU A 117 22.84 7.53 -8.10
N CYS A 118 22.83 7.92 -9.38
CA CYS A 118 23.47 9.16 -9.82
C CYS A 118 22.89 10.38 -9.11
N LEU A 119 21.56 10.51 -9.08
CA LEU A 119 20.86 11.61 -8.42
C LEU A 119 21.13 11.68 -6.91
N GLN A 120 21.39 10.54 -6.27
CA GLN A 120 21.69 10.47 -4.85
C GLN A 120 23.04 11.12 -4.48
N ASN A 121 23.96 11.35 -5.43
CA ASN A 121 25.20 12.10 -5.16
C ASN A 121 24.94 13.52 -4.60
N TRP A 122 23.81 14.12 -4.99
CA TRP A 122 23.43 15.46 -4.50
C TRP A 122 22.59 15.42 -3.23
N LEU A 123 22.23 14.23 -2.72
CA LEU A 123 21.41 14.05 -1.52
C LEU A 123 22.29 13.59 -0.35
N PRO A 124 22.59 14.45 0.63
CA PRO A 124 23.53 14.11 1.71
C PRO A 124 23.07 13.00 2.64
N ALA A 125 21.77 12.71 2.65
CA ALA A 125 21.17 11.64 3.42
C ALA A 125 21.25 10.27 2.71
N ARG A 126 21.83 10.21 1.51
CA ARG A 126 21.93 9.03 0.66
C ARG A 126 23.39 8.80 0.27
N VAL A 127 23.75 7.54 0.11
CA VAL A 127 25.09 7.13 -0.33
C VAL A 127 24.91 6.25 -1.55
N PRO A 128 25.28 6.73 -2.75
CA PRO A 128 25.21 5.91 -3.96
C PRO A 128 26.08 4.65 -3.84
N SER A 129 25.61 3.53 -4.39
CA SER A 129 26.20 2.21 -4.17
C SER A 129 26.14 1.32 -5.42
N ASN A 130 27.27 0.75 -5.82
CA ASN A 130 27.32 -0.25 -6.89
C ASN A 130 26.65 -1.57 -6.48
N LEU A 131 26.62 -1.87 -5.17
CA LEU A 131 25.95 -3.03 -4.62
C LEU A 131 24.42 -2.89 -4.72
N ASP A 132 23.89 -1.69 -4.51
CA ASP A 132 22.46 -1.40 -4.63
C ASP A 132 22.02 -1.48 -6.08
N LEU A 133 22.80 -0.89 -7.00
CA LEU A 133 22.59 -1.05 -8.44
C LEU A 133 22.56 -2.55 -8.86
N ALA A 134 23.50 -3.36 -8.37
CA ALA A 134 23.53 -4.79 -8.67
C ALA A 134 22.31 -5.54 -8.11
N CYS A 135 21.91 -5.24 -6.88
CA CYS A 135 20.74 -5.84 -6.23
C CYS A 135 19.44 -5.45 -6.94
N ASN A 136 19.28 -4.18 -7.30
CA ASN A 136 18.12 -3.65 -8.02
C ASN A 136 18.04 -4.26 -9.44
N ALA A 137 19.17 -4.39 -10.14
CA ALA A 137 19.24 -5.08 -11.42
C ALA A 137 18.86 -6.57 -11.31
N ALA A 138 19.37 -7.27 -10.27
CA ALA A 138 19.02 -8.66 -10.00
C ALA A 138 17.52 -8.84 -9.70
N GLY A 139 16.94 -7.96 -8.88
CA GLY A 139 15.50 -7.91 -8.62
C GLY A 139 14.69 -7.74 -9.91
N THR A 140 15.08 -6.78 -10.74
CA THR A 140 14.47 -6.55 -12.05
C THR A 140 14.55 -7.79 -12.94
N ALA A 141 15.69 -8.47 -12.98
CA ALA A 141 15.88 -9.70 -13.75
C ALA A 141 14.94 -10.82 -13.26
N ILE A 142 14.87 -11.05 -11.95
CA ILE A 142 13.99 -12.05 -11.33
C ILE A 142 12.54 -11.76 -11.70
N GLY A 143 12.09 -10.52 -11.54
CA GLY A 143 10.74 -10.10 -11.93
C GLY A 143 10.43 -10.36 -13.41
N ALA A 144 11.37 -9.99 -14.29
CA ALA A 144 11.24 -10.21 -15.72
C ALA A 144 11.15 -11.71 -16.07
N VAL A 145 11.96 -12.56 -15.42
CA VAL A 145 11.90 -14.02 -15.56
C VAL A 145 10.52 -14.54 -15.12
N ILE A 146 10.02 -14.14 -13.94
CA ILE A 146 8.69 -14.54 -13.46
C ILE A 146 7.60 -14.14 -14.47
N ALA A 147 7.71 -12.96 -15.10
CA ALA A 147 6.77 -12.51 -16.12
C ALA A 147 6.79 -13.37 -17.39
N VAL A 148 7.96 -13.87 -17.80
CA VAL A 148 8.11 -14.77 -18.96
C VAL A 148 7.34 -16.07 -18.73
N TRP A 149 7.63 -16.74 -17.63
CA TRP A 149 7.13 -18.09 -17.33
C TRP A 149 5.71 -18.11 -16.78
N SER A 150 5.42 -17.21 -15.83
CA SER A 150 4.20 -17.29 -15.02
C SER A 150 3.31 -16.05 -15.12
N GLY A 151 3.74 -14.98 -15.78
CA GLY A 151 3.03 -13.70 -15.79
C GLY A 151 1.57 -13.77 -16.23
N GLN A 152 1.26 -14.45 -17.35
CA GLN A 152 -0.13 -14.62 -17.80
C GLN A 152 -0.95 -15.53 -16.88
N ALA A 153 -0.33 -16.53 -16.25
CA ALA A 153 -1.01 -17.39 -15.29
C ALA A 153 -1.35 -16.63 -14.01
N ILE A 154 -0.44 -15.79 -13.52
CA ILE A 154 -0.62 -14.90 -12.37
C ILE A 154 -1.76 -13.92 -12.65
N LEU A 155 -1.75 -13.21 -13.79
CA LEU A 155 -2.82 -12.26 -14.13
C LEU A 155 -4.20 -12.96 -14.20
N ARG A 156 -4.28 -14.14 -14.83
CA ARG A 156 -5.52 -14.94 -14.87
C ARG A 156 -5.95 -15.43 -13.49
N ARG A 157 -5.00 -15.77 -12.61
CA ARG A 157 -5.30 -16.18 -11.23
C ARG A 157 -5.82 -15.01 -10.41
N MET A 158 -5.19 -13.84 -10.52
CA MET A 158 -5.62 -12.60 -9.86
C MET A 158 -7.02 -12.20 -10.32
N ALA A 159 -7.28 -12.18 -11.63
CA ALA A 159 -8.61 -11.87 -12.17
C ALA A 159 -9.68 -12.84 -11.66
N ARG A 160 -9.38 -14.15 -11.62
CA ARG A 160 -10.30 -15.15 -11.05
C ARG A 160 -10.53 -14.96 -9.55
N LEU A 161 -9.48 -14.68 -8.78
CA LEU A 161 -9.62 -14.40 -7.35
C LEU A 161 -10.45 -13.14 -7.11
N GLN A 162 -10.22 -12.08 -7.88
CA GLN A 162 -11.01 -10.86 -7.82
C GLN A 162 -12.50 -11.14 -8.10
N GLN A 163 -12.80 -11.90 -9.16
CA GLN A 163 -14.18 -12.30 -9.49
C GLN A 163 -14.84 -13.21 -8.43
N GLN A 164 -14.05 -14.05 -7.75
CA GLN A 164 -14.53 -14.95 -6.70
C GLN A 164 -14.76 -14.23 -5.38
N LEU A 165 -13.88 -13.31 -5.01
CA LEU A 165 -13.89 -12.66 -3.70
C LEU A 165 -14.76 -11.39 -3.68
N LEU A 166 -14.74 -10.60 -4.75
CA LEU A 166 -15.43 -9.32 -4.78
C LEU A 166 -16.91 -9.46 -5.14
N ALA A 167 -17.73 -8.65 -4.47
CA ALA A 167 -19.10 -8.41 -4.89
C ALA A 167 -19.11 -7.74 -6.28
N PRO A 168 -20.15 -7.97 -7.11
CA PRO A 168 -20.30 -7.34 -8.42
C PRO A 168 -20.75 -5.88 -8.28
N ILE A 169 -19.95 -5.07 -7.58
CA ILE A 169 -20.18 -3.63 -7.37
C ILE A 169 -19.41 -2.81 -8.40
N PRO A 170 -20.02 -1.74 -8.96
CA PRO A 170 -19.29 -0.80 -9.80
C PRO A 170 -18.10 -0.19 -9.05
N HIS A 171 -16.93 -0.12 -9.69
CA HIS A 171 -15.71 0.45 -9.11
C HIS A 171 -15.25 -0.22 -7.79
N ALA A 172 -15.28 -1.55 -7.74
CA ALA A 172 -14.68 -2.32 -6.64
C ALA A 172 -13.15 -2.12 -6.53
N GLU A 173 -12.49 -1.83 -7.65
CA GLU A 173 -11.03 -1.70 -7.76
C GLU A 173 -10.46 -0.55 -6.91
N PRO A 174 -10.99 0.69 -6.95
CA PRO A 174 -10.60 1.73 -6.00
C PRO A 174 -10.72 1.32 -4.53
N GLY A 175 -11.74 0.54 -4.17
CA GLY A 175 -11.90 0.01 -2.82
C GLY A 175 -10.78 -0.96 -2.43
N LEU A 176 -10.39 -1.86 -3.34
CA LEU A 176 -9.22 -2.73 -3.14
C LEU A 176 -7.92 -1.93 -3.01
N VAL A 177 -7.74 -0.87 -3.80
CA VAL A 177 -6.57 0.01 -3.70
C VAL A 177 -6.54 0.67 -2.33
N LEU A 178 -7.68 1.14 -1.82
CA LEU A 178 -7.77 1.71 -0.47
C LEU A 178 -7.45 0.67 0.61
N LEU A 179 -7.94 -0.57 0.51
CA LEU A 179 -7.54 -1.64 1.44
C LEU A 179 -6.02 -1.91 1.41
N GLY A 180 -5.44 -1.96 0.21
CA GLY A 180 -4.00 -2.12 0.03
C GLY A 180 -3.21 -0.97 0.64
N MET A 181 -3.63 0.28 0.39
CA MET A 181 -3.05 1.48 1.00
C MET A 181 -3.14 1.44 2.52
N TRP A 182 -4.27 0.98 3.09
CA TRP A 182 -4.40 0.83 4.53
C TRP A 182 -3.48 -0.25 5.10
N LEU A 183 -3.25 -1.36 4.40
CA LEU A 183 -2.26 -2.35 4.82
C LEU A 183 -0.83 -1.76 4.82
N LEU A 184 -0.51 -0.89 3.86
CA LEU A 184 0.79 -0.21 3.82
C LEU A 184 0.98 0.72 5.03
N THR A 185 -0.07 1.30 5.61
CA THR A 185 0.07 2.11 6.83
C THR A 185 0.52 1.27 8.02
N GLN A 186 0.32 -0.05 7.99
CA GLN A 186 0.78 -0.96 9.05
C GLN A 186 2.29 -1.14 9.10
N LEU A 187 3.00 -0.71 8.05
CA LEU A 187 4.46 -0.69 8.02
C LEU A 187 5.07 0.48 8.83
N SER A 188 4.28 1.49 9.20
CA SER A 188 4.80 2.67 9.92
C SER A 188 4.76 2.46 11.44
N PRO A 189 5.91 2.23 12.11
CA PRO A 189 5.94 1.97 13.56
C PRO A 189 5.50 3.18 14.40
N GLU A 190 5.46 4.39 13.83
CA GLU A 190 5.06 5.62 14.50
C GLU A 190 3.55 5.74 14.74
N THR A 191 2.77 5.09 13.88
CA THR A 191 1.31 5.14 13.95
C THR A 191 0.81 4.24 15.07
N LEU A 192 -0.18 4.73 15.82
CA LEU A 192 -1.00 3.86 16.67
C LEU A 192 -1.52 2.69 15.82
N LEU A 193 -1.70 1.53 16.43
CA LEU A 193 -2.23 0.36 15.72
C LEU A 193 -3.54 0.74 15.00
N PHE A 194 -3.63 0.44 13.70
CA PHE A 194 -4.75 0.83 12.82
C PHE A 194 -5.07 2.34 12.73
N GLY A 195 -4.33 3.19 13.42
CA GLY A 195 -4.51 4.63 13.44
C GLY A 195 -4.20 5.24 12.08
N VAL A 196 -5.22 5.83 11.46
CA VAL A 196 -5.12 6.60 10.23
C VAL A 196 -5.77 7.96 10.41
N GLY A 197 -5.39 8.93 9.59
CA GLY A 197 -5.90 10.30 9.65
C GLY A 197 -5.14 11.22 10.59
N ASP A 198 -3.93 10.88 11.03
CA ASP A 198 -3.11 11.79 11.81
C ASP A 198 -2.67 12.99 10.95
N LEU A 199 -3.21 14.16 11.25
CA LEU A 199 -2.91 15.42 10.57
C LEU A 199 -1.95 16.29 11.38
N ARG A 200 -1.55 15.89 12.58
CA ARG A 200 -0.79 16.74 13.50
C ARG A 200 0.53 17.19 12.89
N GLN A 201 1.28 16.24 12.32
CA GLN A 201 2.55 16.56 11.66
C GLN A 201 2.38 17.30 10.32
N VAL A 202 1.28 17.04 9.60
CA VAL A 202 1.01 17.63 8.27
C VAL A 202 0.60 19.10 8.40
N LEU A 203 -0.21 19.42 9.40
CA LEU A 203 -0.76 20.75 9.63
C LEU A 203 -0.05 21.51 10.76
N GLY A 204 0.96 20.90 11.41
CA GLY A 204 1.66 21.51 12.54
C GLY A 204 0.77 21.72 13.77
N LEU A 205 -0.20 20.82 14.00
CA LEU A 205 -1.12 20.93 15.14
C LEU A 205 -0.42 20.54 16.43
N THR A 206 -0.65 21.31 17.49
CA THR A 206 -0.24 20.94 18.83
C THR A 206 -1.18 19.89 19.42
N PRO A 207 -0.69 19.00 20.29
CA PRO A 207 -1.55 18.04 20.98
C PRO A 207 -2.66 18.78 21.75
N ALA A 208 -3.92 18.45 21.45
CA ALA A 208 -5.08 19.08 22.09
C ALA A 208 -5.20 18.71 23.58
N LEU A 209 -4.67 17.54 23.97
CA LEU A 209 -4.70 17.03 25.32
C LEU A 209 -3.27 16.83 25.85
N PRO A 210 -3.01 17.13 27.13
CA PRO A 210 -1.74 16.78 27.75
C PRO A 210 -1.62 15.25 27.88
N TYR A 211 -0.38 14.76 27.84
CA TYR A 211 -0.14 13.33 28.05
C TYR A 211 -0.46 12.92 29.49
N ALA A 212 -1.38 11.98 29.64
CA ALA A 212 -1.65 11.28 30.88
C ALA A 212 -1.85 9.79 30.56
N ALA A 213 -1.08 8.90 31.22
CA ALA A 213 -1.04 7.49 30.86
C ALA A 213 -2.42 6.80 30.84
N PRO A 214 -3.31 6.97 31.84
CA PRO A 214 -4.64 6.36 31.80
C PRO A 214 -5.50 6.89 30.65
N ALA A 215 -5.48 8.20 30.39
CA ALA A 215 -6.23 8.82 29.30
C ALA A 215 -5.70 8.37 27.93
N PHE A 216 -4.39 8.23 27.79
CA PHE A 216 -3.76 7.72 26.56
C PHE A 216 -4.23 6.29 26.24
N VAL A 217 -4.26 5.39 27.24
CA VAL A 217 -4.75 4.01 27.05
C VAL A 217 -6.19 4.00 26.55
N MET A 218 -7.07 4.86 27.10
CA MET A 218 -8.47 4.96 26.65
C MET A 218 -8.58 5.51 25.22
N LEU A 219 -7.81 6.55 24.89
CA LEU A 219 -7.80 7.14 23.55
C LEU A 219 -7.27 6.16 22.50
N GLU A 220 -6.16 5.49 22.80
CA GLU A 220 -5.58 4.43 21.96
C GLU A 220 -6.59 3.29 21.73
N THR A 221 -7.27 2.85 22.80
CA THR A 221 -8.34 1.85 22.72
C THR A 221 -9.44 2.33 21.76
N GLY A 222 -9.93 3.56 21.92
CA GLY A 222 -10.98 4.14 21.09
C GLY A 222 -10.57 4.25 19.61
N VAL A 223 -9.34 4.69 19.34
CA VAL A 223 -8.76 4.74 17.98
C VAL A 223 -8.81 3.36 17.34
N ILE A 224 -8.36 2.32 18.05
CA ILE A 224 -8.28 0.95 17.52
C ILE A 224 -9.66 0.36 17.31
N VAL A 225 -10.60 0.58 18.23
CA VAL A 225 -11.99 0.12 18.09
C VAL A 225 -12.62 0.75 16.85
N CYS A 226 -12.55 2.09 16.71
CA CYS A 226 -13.10 2.81 15.57
C CYS A 226 -12.49 2.31 14.26
N ASN A 227 -11.16 2.24 14.16
CA ASN A 227 -10.50 1.84 12.91
C ASN A 227 -10.68 0.35 12.57
N THR A 228 -10.81 -0.52 13.58
CA THR A 228 -11.18 -1.93 13.37
C THR A 228 -12.58 -2.05 12.76
N VAL A 229 -13.55 -1.28 13.28
CA VAL A 229 -14.91 -1.24 12.74
C VAL A 229 -14.90 -0.70 11.30
N VAL A 230 -14.21 0.42 11.06
CA VAL A 230 -14.09 1.03 9.73
C VAL A 230 -13.57 0.00 8.73
N ILE A 231 -12.39 -0.56 8.96
CA ILE A 231 -11.73 -1.39 7.96
C ILE A 231 -12.46 -2.73 7.79
N GLY A 232 -13.03 -3.28 8.87
CA GLY A 232 -13.81 -4.51 8.83
C GLY A 232 -15.10 -4.36 8.03
N LEU A 233 -15.85 -3.28 8.26
CA LEU A 233 -17.07 -2.99 7.51
C LEU A 233 -16.76 -2.59 6.06
N PHE A 234 -15.70 -1.81 5.83
CA PHE A 234 -15.22 -1.44 4.49
C PHE A 234 -14.82 -2.69 3.69
N ALA A 235 -14.04 -3.60 4.27
CA ALA A 235 -13.68 -4.84 3.59
C ALA A 235 -14.92 -5.71 3.34
N ARG A 236 -15.86 -5.77 4.30
CA ARG A 236 -17.11 -6.55 4.14
C ARG A 236 -17.97 -6.08 2.97
N THR A 237 -18.05 -4.77 2.71
CA THR A 237 -18.86 -4.22 1.61
C THR A 237 -18.30 -4.58 0.24
N LEU A 238 -16.98 -4.85 0.14
CA LEU A 238 -16.35 -5.30 -1.09
C LEU A 238 -16.50 -6.81 -1.33
N LEU A 239 -16.77 -7.60 -0.29
CA LEU A 239 -16.81 -9.06 -0.39
C LEU A 239 -18.18 -9.59 -0.82
N THR A 240 -18.18 -10.61 -1.68
CA THR A 240 -19.39 -11.33 -2.09
C THR A 240 -19.95 -12.20 -0.96
N ASP A 241 -21.27 -12.36 -0.93
CA ASP A 241 -21.96 -13.18 0.07
C ASP A 241 -21.79 -14.69 -0.16
N ARG A 242 -21.31 -15.10 -1.34
CA ARG A 242 -21.08 -16.51 -1.69
C ARG A 242 -19.82 -17.11 -1.07
N THR A 243 -18.90 -16.27 -0.59
CA THR A 243 -17.66 -16.73 0.04
C THR A 243 -17.87 -16.83 1.55
N TYR A 244 -16.88 -17.29 2.32
CA TYR A 244 -16.86 -17.18 3.78
C TYR A 244 -16.26 -15.80 4.15
N PRO A 245 -17.01 -14.68 4.12
CA PRO A 245 -16.44 -13.35 4.29
C PRO A 245 -15.77 -13.17 5.64
N HIS A 246 -16.28 -13.83 6.69
CA HIS A 246 -15.70 -13.79 8.03
C HIS A 246 -14.28 -14.37 8.06
N LEU A 247 -14.02 -15.48 7.36
CA LEU A 247 -12.67 -16.06 7.27
C LEU A 247 -11.72 -15.14 6.52
N ILE A 248 -12.19 -14.47 5.47
CA ILE A 248 -11.38 -13.50 4.72
C ILE A 248 -11.06 -12.29 5.59
N LEU A 249 -12.04 -11.77 6.34
CA LEU A 249 -11.81 -10.67 7.26
C LEU A 249 -10.81 -11.04 8.36
N ILE A 250 -10.94 -12.24 8.94
CA ILE A 250 -9.97 -12.75 9.93
C ILE A 250 -8.58 -12.84 9.29
N ALA A 251 -8.46 -13.45 8.11
CA ALA A 251 -7.19 -13.55 7.40
C ALA A 251 -6.59 -12.17 7.08
N PHE A 252 -7.43 -11.19 6.72
CA PHE A 252 -7.01 -9.82 6.46
C PHE A 252 -6.48 -9.13 7.73
N PHE A 253 -7.16 -9.25 8.87
CA PHE A 253 -6.67 -8.70 10.14
C PHE A 253 -5.40 -9.40 10.62
N VAL A 254 -5.32 -10.73 10.49
CA VAL A 254 -4.09 -11.49 10.81
C VAL A 254 -2.93 -11.01 9.94
N LEU A 255 -3.16 -10.80 8.64
CA LEU A 255 -2.15 -10.24 7.74
C LEU A 255 -1.72 -8.83 8.19
N ALA A 256 -2.67 -7.96 8.55
CA ALA A 256 -2.37 -6.61 9.03
C ALA A 256 -1.51 -6.62 10.31
N LEU A 257 -1.84 -7.49 11.27
CA LEU A 257 -1.07 -7.67 12.51
C LEU A 257 0.30 -8.31 12.26
N ALA A 258 0.39 -9.25 11.31
CA ALA A 258 1.66 -9.84 10.90
C ALA A 258 2.57 -8.81 10.23
N ILE A 259 2.02 -7.96 9.35
CA ILE A 259 2.75 -6.83 8.74
C ILE A 259 3.24 -5.88 9.84
N ARG A 260 2.37 -5.52 10.80
CA ARG A 260 2.73 -4.65 11.92
C ARG A 260 3.85 -5.24 12.78
N THR A 261 3.76 -6.53 13.09
CA THR A 261 4.76 -7.25 13.90
C THR A 261 6.10 -7.35 13.17
N LEU A 262 6.07 -7.72 11.88
CA LEU A 262 7.26 -7.79 11.05
C LEU A 262 7.91 -6.41 10.89
N ALA A 263 7.10 -5.37 10.68
CA ALA A 263 7.58 -3.99 10.60
C ALA A 263 8.26 -3.56 11.90
N ALA A 264 7.67 -3.81 13.07
CA ALA A 264 8.31 -3.52 14.34
C ALA A 264 9.62 -4.33 14.55
N ALA A 265 9.61 -5.63 14.23
CA ALA A 265 10.78 -6.50 14.36
C ALA A 265 11.97 -6.06 13.49
N VAL A 266 11.66 -5.62 12.27
CA VAL A 266 12.65 -5.22 11.27
C VAL A 266 13.11 -3.77 11.48
N LEU A 267 12.18 -2.86 11.76
CA LEU A 267 12.44 -1.43 11.79
C LEU A 267 12.88 -0.92 13.16
N VAL A 268 12.50 -1.59 14.25
CA VAL A 268 12.90 -1.21 15.61
C VAL A 268 13.96 -2.18 16.12
N ALA A 269 13.56 -3.39 16.45
CA ALA A 269 14.45 -4.50 16.80
C ALA A 269 13.63 -5.80 16.90
N PRO A 270 14.23 -6.99 16.65
CA PRO A 270 13.52 -8.26 16.73
C PRO A 270 12.89 -8.53 18.10
N GLN A 271 13.49 -8.01 19.19
CA GLN A 271 12.97 -8.18 20.55
C GLN A 271 11.73 -7.29 20.80
N GLU A 272 11.59 -6.21 20.04
CA GLU A 272 10.50 -5.23 20.13
C GLU A 272 9.37 -5.52 19.11
N ALA A 273 9.34 -6.71 18.51
CA ALA A 273 8.36 -7.10 17.48
C ALA A 273 6.90 -6.93 17.93
N LEU A 274 6.64 -7.05 19.24
CA LEU A 274 5.32 -6.92 19.85
C LEU A 274 5.16 -5.63 20.67
N VAL A 275 6.04 -4.65 20.53
CA VAL A 275 5.98 -3.36 21.25
C VAL A 275 4.66 -2.61 20.98
N TRP A 276 4.05 -2.85 19.82
CA TRP A 276 2.76 -2.28 19.42
C TRP A 276 1.57 -2.88 20.21
N LEU A 277 1.74 -4.03 20.89
CA LEU A 277 0.68 -4.69 21.66
C LEU A 277 0.58 -4.11 23.09
N THR A 278 0.35 -2.80 23.13
CA THR A 278 0.12 -2.02 24.36
C THR A 278 -1.16 -2.47 25.07
N PRO A 279 -1.38 -2.08 26.34
CA PRO A 279 -2.64 -2.34 27.04
C PRO A 279 -3.86 -1.78 26.30
N GLY A 280 -3.75 -0.57 25.74
CA GLY A 280 -4.82 0.04 24.94
C GLY A 280 -5.05 -0.70 23.63
N ALA A 281 -3.99 -1.17 22.98
CA ALA A 281 -4.12 -2.01 21.79
C ALA A 281 -4.78 -3.35 22.04
N ARG A 282 -4.41 -4.03 23.14
CA ARG A 282 -5.03 -5.30 23.52
C ARG A 282 -6.53 -5.13 23.78
N LEU A 283 -6.92 -4.12 24.56
CA LEU A 283 -8.33 -3.83 24.83
C LEU A 283 -9.07 -3.42 23.55
N GLY A 284 -8.44 -2.56 22.73
CA GLY A 284 -9.03 -2.06 21.50
C GLY A 284 -9.28 -3.16 20.48
N LEU A 285 -8.37 -4.13 20.34
CA LEU A 285 -8.55 -5.31 19.48
C LEU A 285 -9.70 -6.18 19.97
N TRP A 286 -9.79 -6.45 21.27
CA TRP A 286 -10.88 -7.25 21.84
C TRP A 286 -12.24 -6.57 21.66
N ILE A 287 -12.37 -5.31 22.08
CA ILE A 287 -13.63 -4.55 21.96
C ILE A 287 -13.98 -4.36 20.49
N GLY A 288 -13.00 -4.02 19.65
CA GLY A 288 -13.18 -3.82 18.22
C GLY A 288 -13.63 -5.09 17.50
N ALA A 289 -13.07 -6.25 17.86
CA ALA A 289 -13.49 -7.54 17.29
C ALA A 289 -14.92 -7.90 17.69
N VAL A 290 -15.29 -7.76 18.97
CA VAL A 290 -16.66 -8.00 19.45
C VAL A 290 -17.65 -7.06 18.79
N LEU A 291 -17.36 -5.76 18.78
CA LEU A 291 -18.22 -4.75 18.16
C LEU A 291 -18.36 -5.00 16.66
N LEU A 292 -17.27 -5.20 15.92
CA LEU A 292 -17.32 -5.53 14.50
C LEU A 292 -18.16 -6.78 14.23
N SER A 293 -18.02 -7.84 15.03
CA SER A 293 -18.82 -9.06 14.87
C SER A 293 -20.31 -8.80 14.98
N LEU A 294 -20.73 -7.95 15.93
CA LEU A 294 -22.12 -7.54 16.08
C LEU A 294 -22.58 -6.68 14.90
N LEU A 295 -21.77 -5.72 14.47
CA LEU A 295 -22.11 -4.81 13.37
C LEU A 295 -22.16 -5.51 12.00
N LEU A 296 -21.44 -6.61 11.83
CA LEU A 296 -21.48 -7.42 10.60
C LEU A 296 -22.86 -8.09 10.38
N LEU A 297 -23.66 -8.25 11.43
CA LEU A 297 -25.04 -8.78 11.36
C LEU A 297 -26.04 -7.77 10.78
N LEU A 298 -25.65 -6.49 10.67
CA LEU A 298 -26.54 -5.44 10.20
C LEU A 298 -26.64 -5.40 8.67
N PRO A 299 -27.75 -4.87 8.13
CA PRO A 299 -27.93 -4.62 6.70
C PRO A 299 -26.83 -3.74 6.09
N ALA A 300 -26.58 -3.91 4.78
CA ALA A 300 -25.50 -3.23 4.05
C ALA A 300 -25.50 -1.70 4.21
N ALA A 301 -26.67 -1.06 4.11
CA ALA A 301 -26.81 0.38 4.25
C ALA A 301 -26.35 0.89 5.64
N ILE A 302 -26.75 0.19 6.71
CA ILE A 302 -26.38 0.54 8.08
C ILE A 302 -24.88 0.34 8.29
N ARG A 303 -24.30 -0.73 7.75
CA ARG A 303 -22.84 -0.97 7.82
C ARG A 303 -22.04 0.17 7.20
N ILE A 304 -22.46 0.70 6.04
CA ILE A 304 -21.77 1.81 5.39
C ILE A 304 -21.88 3.10 6.20
N ALA A 305 -23.08 3.40 6.72
CA ALA A 305 -23.29 4.57 7.57
C ALA A 305 -22.41 4.49 8.83
N LEU A 306 -22.40 3.33 9.51
CA LEU A 306 -21.59 3.11 10.70
C LEU A 306 -20.08 3.15 10.40
N ALA A 307 -19.65 2.63 9.24
CA ALA A 307 -18.26 2.75 8.80
C ALA A 307 -17.86 4.23 8.61
N GLY A 308 -18.72 5.05 8.01
CA GLY A 308 -18.50 6.49 7.86
C GLY A 308 -18.41 7.23 9.20
N VAL A 309 -19.34 6.96 10.12
CA VAL A 309 -19.34 7.56 11.47
C VAL A 309 -18.10 7.14 12.25
N ALA A 310 -17.76 5.85 12.24
CA ALA A 310 -16.56 5.32 12.90
C ALA A 310 -15.28 5.90 12.30
N LEU A 311 -15.24 6.19 10.99
CA LEU A 311 -14.10 6.80 10.32
C LEU A 311 -13.89 8.25 10.78
N MET A 312 -14.98 9.02 10.87
CA MET A 312 -14.94 10.39 11.39
C MET A 312 -14.52 10.41 12.86
N ALA A 313 -15.11 9.55 13.69
CA ALA A 313 -14.75 9.44 15.11
C ALA A 313 -13.29 8.99 15.30
N GLY A 314 -12.84 7.96 14.57
CA GLY A 314 -11.46 7.48 14.61
C GLY A 314 -10.46 8.54 14.20
N THR A 315 -10.74 9.28 13.12
CA THR A 315 -9.89 10.39 12.65
C THR A 315 -9.81 11.50 13.70
N ALA A 316 -10.92 11.87 14.34
CA ALA A 316 -10.94 12.86 15.42
C ALA A 316 -10.12 12.37 16.63
N LEU A 317 -10.32 11.12 17.07
CA LEU A 317 -9.60 10.55 18.20
C LEU A 317 -8.09 10.49 17.96
N VAL A 318 -7.65 10.10 16.76
CA VAL A 318 -6.22 10.07 16.40
C VAL A 318 -5.58 11.44 16.58
N ASN A 319 -6.25 12.51 16.15
CA ASN A 319 -5.73 13.87 16.27
C ASN A 319 -5.84 14.45 17.69
N LEU A 320 -6.76 13.96 18.51
CA LEU A 320 -6.87 14.32 19.94
C LEU A 320 -5.85 13.59 20.83
N THR A 321 -5.42 12.39 20.41
CA THR A 321 -4.51 11.56 21.21
C THR A 321 -3.15 12.27 21.30
N PRO A 322 -2.55 12.42 22.50
CA PRO A 322 -1.19 12.96 22.61
C PRO A 322 -0.16 11.99 21.99
N PRO A 323 1.00 12.48 21.53
CA PRO A 323 2.08 11.61 21.07
C PRO A 323 2.52 10.66 22.18
N ASN A 324 2.88 9.43 21.83
CA ASN A 324 3.40 8.47 22.79
C ASN A 324 4.88 8.78 23.08
N PRO A 325 5.27 9.10 24.32
CA PRO A 325 6.66 9.41 24.66
C PRO A 325 7.62 8.24 24.38
N TYR A 326 7.14 6.99 24.45
CA TYR A 326 7.94 5.81 24.12
C TYR A 326 8.15 5.66 22.62
N SER A 327 7.17 6.04 21.79
CA SER A 327 7.36 6.03 20.33
C SER A 327 8.33 7.11 19.89
N GLU A 328 8.37 8.27 20.56
CA GLU A 328 9.32 9.34 20.24
C GLU A 328 10.79 8.95 20.54
N ALA A 329 11.02 8.21 21.63
CA ALA A 329 12.34 7.68 21.95
C ALA A 329 12.81 6.65 20.90
N ALA A 330 11.92 5.73 20.49
CA ALA A 330 12.20 4.79 19.40
C ALA A 330 12.45 5.51 18.06
N LEU A 331 11.69 6.58 17.79
CA LEU A 331 11.85 7.47 16.63
C LEU A 331 13.21 8.17 16.59
N ALA A 332 13.76 8.56 17.74
CA ALA A 332 15.07 9.21 17.82
C ALA A 332 16.20 8.27 17.39
N THR A 333 16.10 6.99 17.76
CA THR A 333 16.98 5.91 17.25
C THR A 333 16.73 5.66 15.77
N TRP A 334 15.48 5.73 15.33
CA TRP A 334 15.05 5.49 13.95
C TRP A 334 15.55 6.55 12.95
N ARG A 335 15.60 7.83 13.37
CA ARG A 335 16.13 8.94 12.55
C ARG A 335 17.60 8.77 12.18
N GLN A 336 18.34 7.91 12.86
CA GLN A 336 19.74 7.60 12.57
C GLN A 336 19.92 6.49 11.51
N GLY A 337 18.84 5.84 11.06
CA GLY A 337 18.88 4.67 10.16
C GLY A 337 18.49 4.92 8.69
N HIS A 338 18.82 3.95 7.83
CA HIS A 338 18.64 3.92 6.36
C HIS A 338 17.17 4.06 5.88
N PHE A 339 16.17 3.92 6.76
CA PHE A 339 14.75 3.71 6.43
C PHE A 339 13.85 4.96 6.43
N LEU A 340 14.42 6.17 6.56
CA LEU A 340 13.69 7.43 6.51
C LEU A 340 12.69 7.54 5.31
N ASN A 341 13.01 6.91 4.18
CA ASN A 341 12.22 6.94 2.95
C ASN A 341 10.86 6.27 3.04
N PHE A 342 10.79 5.11 3.70
CA PHE A 342 9.54 4.35 3.80
C PHE A 342 8.56 5.01 4.78
N ASN A 343 9.06 5.78 5.75
CA ASN A 343 8.21 6.53 6.67
C ASN A 343 7.40 7.59 5.96
N GLY A 344 8.06 8.42 5.15
CA GLY A 344 7.44 9.59 4.54
C GLY A 344 6.19 9.21 3.77
N LEU A 345 6.30 8.18 2.91
CA LEU A 345 5.18 7.70 2.11
C LEU A 345 4.08 7.05 2.96
N THR A 346 4.44 6.11 3.83
CA THR A 346 3.45 5.40 4.66
C THR A 346 2.70 6.37 5.58
N ARG A 347 3.38 7.41 6.08
CA ARG A 347 2.79 8.52 6.81
C ARG A 347 1.83 9.34 5.97
N TRP A 348 2.21 9.77 4.77
CA TRP A 348 1.31 10.49 3.86
C TRP A 348 0.06 9.67 3.51
N ILE A 349 0.25 8.38 3.21
CA ILE A 349 -0.86 7.46 2.97
C ILE A 349 -1.73 7.40 4.22
N ALA A 350 -1.17 7.19 5.40
CA ALA A 350 -1.93 7.12 6.65
C ALA A 350 -2.72 8.40 6.94
N SER A 351 -2.12 9.57 6.75
CA SER A 351 -2.78 10.87 6.97
C SER A 351 -3.92 11.11 5.98
N LEU A 352 -3.75 10.76 4.70
CA LEU A 352 -4.75 11.04 3.65
C LEU A 352 -5.82 9.95 3.53
N TRP A 353 -5.57 8.75 4.05
CA TRP A 353 -6.44 7.59 3.82
C TRP A 353 -7.92 7.84 4.19
N PRO A 354 -8.27 8.41 5.36
CA PRO A 354 -9.67 8.65 5.71
C PRO A 354 -10.39 9.60 4.74
N PHE A 355 -9.66 10.58 4.21
CA PHE A 355 -10.18 11.58 3.28
C PHE A 355 -10.42 11.01 1.88
N LEU A 356 -9.76 9.91 1.53
CA LEU A 356 -10.01 9.14 0.30
C LEU A 356 -11.08 8.06 0.51
N ALA A 357 -11.10 7.43 1.69
CA ALA A 357 -12.04 6.35 2.01
C ALA A 357 -13.48 6.86 2.23
N LEU A 358 -13.66 8.03 2.84
CA LEU A 358 -15.00 8.57 3.11
C LEU A 358 -15.80 8.90 1.84
N PRO A 359 -15.25 9.64 0.84
CA PRO A 359 -15.94 9.85 -0.44
C PRO A 359 -16.28 8.54 -1.15
N TYR A 360 -15.39 7.54 -1.09
CA TYR A 360 -15.66 6.23 -1.66
C TYR A 360 -16.83 5.51 -0.97
N LEU A 361 -16.85 5.47 0.37
CA LEU A 361 -17.94 4.87 1.13
C LEU A 361 -19.28 5.57 0.87
N THR A 362 -19.29 6.90 0.83
CA THR A 362 -20.52 7.66 0.52
C THR A 362 -21.02 7.43 -0.90
N ALA A 363 -20.12 7.35 -1.88
CA ALA A 363 -20.49 7.03 -3.26
C ALA A 363 -21.07 5.61 -3.39
N LEU A 364 -20.51 4.65 -2.65
CA LEU A 364 -21.00 3.27 -2.61
C LEU A 364 -22.38 3.18 -1.93
N GLY A 365 -22.56 3.87 -0.81
CA GLY A 365 -23.81 3.87 -0.04
C GLY A 365 -25.01 4.49 -0.78
N ARG A 366 -24.79 5.35 -1.78
CA ARG A 366 -25.86 5.90 -2.63
C ARG A 366 -26.35 4.92 -3.70
N ARG A 367 -25.61 3.84 -3.95
CA ARG A 367 -25.85 2.87 -5.04
C ARG A 367 -26.37 1.52 -4.54
N LEU A 368 -26.37 1.31 -3.22
CA LEU A 368 -26.96 0.19 -2.51
C LEU A 368 -28.30 0.63 -1.93
#